data_AF-A0A842WSA6-F1
#
_entry.id   AF-A0A842WSA6-F1
#
_cell.length_a   1.000
_cell.length_b   1.000
_cell.length_c   1.000
_cell.angle_alpha   90.00
_cell.angle_beta   90.00
_cell.angle_gamma   90.00
#
_symmetry.space_group_name_H-M   'P 1'
#
loop_
_entity.id
_entity.type
_entity.pdbx_description
1 polymer ?
#
loop_
_entity_poly.entity_id
_entity_poly.type
_entity_poly.pdbx_seq_one_letter_code
_entity_poly.pdbx_strand_id
1 'polypeptide(L)'
;MVFFEIMTIPLIVIVVLFVIFWIVQEGTRWQKHPYLGAFARFIQKSPSRGFFTFLTLTILMVPSVLGILEGIWIDGLITGRQPANTAVVVNTLLIMFLLLAAMIPAVWTNFRTWRHSVRSAAEVRVRTS
;
A
#
# COMPACT_ATOMS: atom_id res chain seq x y z
N MET A 1 3.97 -20.79 18.86
CA MET A 1 3.96 -19.48 18.20
C MET A 1 3.02 -19.60 17.01
N VAL A 2 2.09 -18.66 16.84
CA VAL A 2 1.05 -18.75 15.81
C VAL A 2 1.59 -18.08 14.54
N PHE A 3 1.82 -18.84 13.47
CA PHE A 3 2.39 -18.33 12.22
C PHE A 3 1.45 -17.32 11.55
N PHE A 4 0.14 -17.51 11.67
CA PHE A 4 -0.85 -16.54 11.23
C PHE A 4 -0.64 -15.13 11.82
N GLU A 5 -0.33 -15.01 13.12
CA GLU A 5 -0.11 -13.71 13.76
C GLU A 5 1.13 -13.01 13.21
N ILE A 6 2.22 -13.76 13.03
CA ILE A 6 3.48 -13.25 12.47
C ILE A 6 3.26 -12.73 11.05
N MET A 7 2.56 -13.52 10.23
CA MET A 7 2.31 -13.18 8.83
C MET A 7 1.30 -12.05 8.65
N THR A 8 0.56 -11.68 9.71
CA THR A 8 -0.34 -10.51 9.71
C THR A 8 0.42 -9.18 9.87
N ILE A 9 1.62 -9.20 10.46
CA ILE A 9 2.41 -7.98 10.72
C ILE A 9 2.70 -7.18 9.42
N PRO A 10 3.22 -7.78 8.32
CA PRO A 10 3.46 -7.07 7.08
C PRO A 10 2.20 -6.39 6.51
N LEU A 11 1.05 -7.07 6.58
CA LEU A 11 -0.23 -6.50 6.13
C LEU A 11 -0.59 -5.24 6.91
N ILE A 12 -0.50 -5.30 8.24
CA ILE A 12 -0.78 -4.14 9.11
C ILE A 12 0.16 -2.99 8.77
N VAL A 13 1.45 -3.25 8.60
CA VAL A 13 2.43 -2.22 8.25
C VAL A 13 2.08 -1.56 6.92
N ILE A 14 1.72 -2.33 5.89
CA ILE A 14 1.33 -1.78 4.59
C ILE A 14 0.08 -0.92 4.70
N VAL A 15 -0.94 -1.38 5.41
CA VAL A 15 -2.19 -0.62 5.61
C VAL A 15 -1.94 0.68 6.36
N VAL A 16 -1.16 0.64 7.45
CA VAL A 16 -0.81 1.84 8.23
C VAL A 16 -0.02 2.82 7.38
N LEU A 17 1.00 2.36 6.65
CA LEU A 17 1.78 3.21 5.76
C LEU A 17 0.91 3.79 4.64
N PHE A 18 0.03 2.99 4.04
CA PHE A 18 -0.91 3.45 3.03
C PHE A 18 -1.78 4.58 3.56
N VAL A 19 -2.40 4.41 4.74
CA VAL A 19 -3.24 5.45 5.35
C VAL A 19 -2.43 6.71 5.67
N ILE A 20 -1.24 6.57 6.24
CA ILE A 20 -0.35 7.71 6.52
C ILE A 20 -0.08 8.48 5.23
N PHE A 21 0.41 7.79 4.19
CA PHE A 21 0.72 8.43 2.91
C PHE A 21 -0.51 9.01 2.21
N TRP A 22 -1.64 8.34 2.29
CA TRP A 22 -2.90 8.80 1.73
C TRP A 22 -3.38 10.09 2.39
N ILE A 23 -3.19 10.26 3.70
CA ILE A 23 -3.51 11.50 4.43
C ILE A 23 -2.48 12.58 4.11
N VAL A 24 -1.18 12.25 4.18
CA VAL A 24 -0.12 13.27 4.08
C VAL A 24 0.15 13.72 2.66
N GLN A 25 -0.32 13.03 1.62
CA GLN A 25 -0.16 13.51 0.25
C GLN A 25 -0.94 14.81 -0.01
N GLU A 26 -2.00 15.07 0.75
CA GLU A 26 -2.88 16.23 0.57
C GLU A 26 -2.57 17.34 1.56
N GLY A 27 -2.09 18.49 1.07
CA GLY A 27 -1.92 19.69 1.87
C GLY A 27 -0.50 19.91 2.41
N THR A 28 0.00 21.12 2.20
CA THR A 28 1.36 21.54 2.61
C THR A 28 1.54 21.65 4.12
N ARG A 29 0.43 21.77 4.88
CA ARG A 29 0.45 21.82 6.35
C ARG A 29 1.14 20.61 6.99
N TRP A 30 1.05 19.43 6.37
CA TRP A 30 1.64 18.21 6.91
C TRP A 30 3.16 18.23 6.90
N GLN A 31 3.79 19.02 6.02
CA GLN A 31 5.26 19.12 5.94
C GLN A 31 5.89 19.64 7.23
N LYS A 32 5.15 20.45 8.00
CA LYS A 32 5.58 21.02 9.29
C LYS A 32 5.18 20.17 10.50
N HIS A 33 4.44 19.08 10.29
CA HIS A 33 3.98 18.22 11.40
C HIS A 33 5.17 17.49 12.05
N PRO A 34 5.26 17.44 13.39
CA PRO A 34 6.41 16.86 14.10
C PRO A 34 6.65 15.39 13.76
N TYR A 35 5.59 14.58 13.67
CA TYR A 35 5.70 13.13 13.42
C TYR A 35 5.47 12.74 11.97
N LEU A 36 4.61 13.49 11.26
CA LEU A 36 4.14 13.12 9.91
C LEU A 36 4.87 13.91 8.82
N GLY A 37 5.65 14.93 9.21
CA GLY A 37 6.36 15.80 8.28
C GLY A 37 7.40 15.06 7.44
N ALA A 38 8.05 14.02 7.98
CA ALA A 38 8.98 13.20 7.21
C ALA A 38 8.28 12.49 6.04
N PHE A 39 7.13 11.87 6.30
CA PHE A 39 6.31 11.20 5.28
C PHE A 39 5.77 12.20 4.25
N ALA A 40 5.25 13.34 4.71
CA ALA A 40 4.74 14.40 3.85
C ALA A 40 5.83 14.93 2.91
N ARG A 41 7.01 15.28 3.45
CA ARG A 41 8.15 15.74 2.65
C ARG A 41 8.64 14.69 1.67
N PHE A 42 8.58 13.41 2.03
CA PHE A 42 8.98 12.33 1.13
C PHE A 42 8.04 12.24 -0.08
N ILE A 43 6.73 12.14 0.16
CA ILE A 43 5.75 11.87 -0.89
C ILE A 43 5.45 13.10 -1.75
N GLN A 44 5.46 14.29 -1.15
CA GLN A 44 5.17 15.56 -1.84
C GLN A 44 6.39 16.12 -2.59
N LYS A 45 7.59 15.53 -2.46
CA LYS A 45 8.81 16.04 -3.15
C LYS A 45 8.68 16.00 -4.68
N SER A 46 8.06 14.95 -5.21
CA SER A 46 7.83 14.82 -6.65
C SER A 46 6.60 13.97 -6.95
N PRO A 47 5.85 14.25 -8.03
CA PRO A 47 4.71 13.42 -8.45
C PRO A 47 5.07 11.94 -8.66
N SER A 48 6.30 11.67 -9.12
CA SER A 48 6.79 10.30 -9.29
C SER A 48 6.86 9.53 -7.96
N ARG A 49 7.32 10.17 -6.88
CA ARG A 49 7.41 9.53 -5.56
C ARG A 49 6.03 9.17 -5.04
N GLY A 50 5.04 10.05 -5.20
CA GLY A 50 3.64 9.74 -4.91
C GLY A 50 3.17 8.49 -5.63
N PHE A 51 3.26 8.49 -6.96
CA PHE A 51 2.84 7.34 -7.78
C PHE A 51 3.53 6.04 -7.39
N PHE A 52 4.87 6.01 -7.35
CA PHE A 52 5.60 4.77 -7.06
C PHE A 52 5.38 4.29 -5.62
N THR A 53 5.19 5.18 -4.65
CA THR A 53 4.89 4.76 -3.27
C THR A 53 3.56 4.02 -3.20
N PHE A 54 2.49 4.59 -3.75
CA PHE A 54 1.18 3.92 -3.75
C PHE A 54 1.18 2.64 -4.61
N LEU A 55 1.89 2.64 -5.73
CA LEU A 55 2.03 1.45 -6.58
C LEU A 55 2.73 0.32 -5.83
N THR A 56 3.87 0.62 -5.20
CA THR A 56 4.63 -0.37 -4.41
C THR A 56 3.81 -0.91 -3.26
N LEU A 57 3.11 -0.06 -2.50
CA LEU A 57 2.24 -0.51 -1.42
C LEU A 57 1.13 -1.43 -1.94
N THR A 58 0.50 -1.08 -3.07
CA THR A 58 -0.55 -1.89 -3.70
C THR A 58 -0.01 -3.25 -4.15
N ILE A 59 1.18 -3.30 -4.75
CA ILE A 59 1.80 -4.56 -5.18
C ILE A 59 2.15 -5.43 -3.97
N LEU A 60 2.71 -4.84 -2.91
CA LEU A 60 3.11 -5.56 -1.69
C LEU A 60 1.92 -6.13 -0.90
N MET A 61 0.69 -5.65 -1.12
CA MET A 61 -0.50 -6.23 -0.51
C MET A 61 -0.70 -7.69 -0.90
N VAL A 62 -0.44 -8.04 -2.17
CA VAL A 62 -0.64 -9.41 -2.68
C VAL A 62 0.21 -10.44 -1.93
N PRO A 63 1.56 -10.33 -1.88
CA PRO A 63 2.38 -11.28 -1.14
C PRO A 63 2.10 -11.25 0.36
N SER A 64 1.69 -10.11 0.92
CA SER A 64 1.35 -10.03 2.36
C SER A 64 0.10 -10.84 2.70
N VAL A 65 -0.92 -10.79 1.84
CA VAL A 65 -2.13 -11.61 2.03
C VAL A 65 -1.83 -13.09 1.79
N LEU A 66 -1.04 -13.41 0.76
CA LEU A 66 -0.61 -14.79 0.52
C LEU A 66 0.18 -15.35 1.71
N GLY A 67 1.04 -14.54 2.35
CA GLY A 67 1.76 -14.92 3.56
C GLY A 67 0.82 -15.23 4.73
N ILE A 68 -0.26 -14.47 4.92
CA ILE A 68 -1.27 -14.77 5.94
C ILE A 68 -1.94 -16.12 5.67
N LEU A 69 -2.33 -16.36 4.41
CA LEU A 69 -2.93 -17.63 4.01
C LEU A 69 -1.96 -18.79 4.27
N GLU A 70 -0.69 -18.64 3.91
CA GLU A 70 0.37 -19.61 4.20
C GLU A 70 0.50 -19.86 5.71
N GLY A 71 0.45 -18.80 6.54
CA GLY A 71 0.48 -18.92 8.00
C GLY A 71 -0.65 -19.80 8.55
N ILE A 72 -1.88 -19.66 8.03
CA ILE A 72 -3.02 -20.50 8.41
C ILE A 72 -2.74 -21.98 8.10
N TRP A 73 -2.18 -22.25 6.92
CA TRP A 73 -1.84 -23.61 6.51
C TRP A 73 -0.74 -24.22 7.39
N ILE A 74 0.31 -23.46 7.68
CA ILE A 74 1.41 -23.90 8.56
C ILE A 74 0.88 -24.21 9.96
N ASP A 75 0.03 -23.34 10.53
CA ASP A 75 -0.58 -23.57 11.84
C ASP A 75 -1.45 -24.84 11.87
N GLY A 76 -2.22 -25.11 10.80
CA GLY A 76 -3.00 -26.34 10.65
C GLY A 76 -2.13 -27.59 10.58
N LEU A 77 -1.04 -27.54 9.82
CA LEU A 77 -0.09 -28.65 9.71
C LEU A 77 0.58 -28.97 11.05
N ILE A 78 1.00 -27.95 11.81
CA ILE A 78 1.64 -28.13 13.12
C ILE A 78 0.69 -28.73 14.14
N THR A 79 -0.60 -28.35 14.09
CA THR A 79 -1.62 -28.83 15.03
C THR A 79 -2.23 -30.18 14.65
N GLY A 80 -1.79 -30.79 13.53
CA GLY A 80 -2.31 -32.07 13.02
C GLY A 80 -3.78 -32.01 12.62
N ARG A 81 -4.34 -30.81 12.41
CA ARG A 81 -5.73 -30.58 12.05
C ARG A 81 -5.78 -29.79 10.75
N GLN A 82 -6.46 -30.32 9.74
CA GLN A 82 -6.78 -29.50 8.59
C GLN A 82 -7.76 -28.39 9.00
N PRO A 83 -7.64 -27.16 8.46
CA PRO A 83 -8.58 -26.09 8.75
C PRO A 83 -9.99 -26.50 8.27
N ALA A 84 -10.84 -26.95 9.18
CA ALA A 84 -12.23 -27.31 8.87
C ALA A 84 -13.09 -26.07 8.58
N ASN A 85 -12.66 -24.91 9.04
CA ASN A 85 -13.37 -23.64 8.86
C ASN A 85 -12.63 -22.75 7.85
N THR A 86 -13.15 -22.67 6.63
CA THR A 86 -12.62 -21.82 5.55
C THR A 86 -13.00 -20.35 5.72
N ALA A 87 -13.85 -19.98 6.70
CA ALA A 87 -14.29 -18.60 6.91
C ALA A 87 -13.12 -17.63 7.12
N VAL A 88 -12.05 -18.06 7.80
CA VAL A 88 -10.87 -17.22 8.02
C VAL A 88 -10.17 -16.87 6.70
N VAL A 89 -10.04 -17.86 5.80
CA VAL A 89 -9.47 -17.66 4.46
C VAL A 89 -10.34 -16.71 3.64
N VAL A 90 -11.66 -16.95 3.61
CA VAL A 90 -12.60 -16.10 2.87
C VAL A 90 -12.60 -14.67 3.40
N ASN A 91 -12.67 -14.48 4.72
CA ASN A 91 -12.65 -13.16 5.34
C ASN A 91 -11.36 -12.40 5.04
N THR A 92 -10.22 -13.09 5.06
CA THR A 92 -8.92 -12.48 4.71
C THR A 92 -8.90 -11.99 3.26
N LEU A 93 -9.41 -12.80 2.33
CA LEU A 93 -9.53 -12.42 0.91
C LEU A 93 -10.53 -11.27 0.70
N LEU A 94 -11.66 -11.27 1.40
CA LEU A 94 -12.64 -10.18 1.34
C LEU A 94 -12.03 -8.86 1.83
N ILE A 95 -11.26 -8.89 2.92
CA ILE A 95 -10.53 -7.72 3.42
C ILE A 95 -9.51 -7.24 2.38
N MET A 96 -8.78 -8.16 1.73
CA MET A 96 -7.87 -7.82 0.63
C MET A 96 -8.59 -7.10 -0.51
N PHE A 97 -9.74 -7.63 -0.96
CA PHE A 97 -10.52 -6.98 -2.02
C PHE A 97 -10.97 -5.58 -1.62
N LEU A 98 -11.44 -5.41 -0.38
CA LEU A 98 -11.85 -4.11 0.13
C LEU A 98 -10.68 -3.10 0.14
N LEU A 99 -9.50 -3.53 0.62
CA LEU A 99 -8.31 -2.69 0.68
C LEU A 99 -7.83 -2.33 -0.74
N LEU A 100 -7.76 -3.29 -1.66
CA LEU A 100 -7.40 -3.03 -3.05
C LEU A 100 -8.38 -2.07 -3.73
N ALA A 101 -9.69 -2.20 -3.45
CA ALA A 101 -10.69 -1.29 -3.97
C ALA A 101 -10.46 0.16 -3.52
N ALA A 102 -9.90 0.39 -2.33
CA ALA A 102 -9.51 1.72 -1.86
C ALA A 102 -8.14 2.17 -2.42
N MET A 103 -7.18 1.26 -2.56
CA MET A 103 -5.82 1.58 -3.01
C MET A 103 -5.73 1.87 -4.51
N ILE A 104 -6.49 1.16 -5.35
CA ILE A 104 -6.48 1.34 -6.82
C ILE A 104 -6.82 2.78 -7.24
N PRO A 105 -7.88 3.42 -6.72
CA PRO A 105 -8.16 4.83 -7.00
C PRO A 105 -7.03 5.77 -6.56
N ALA A 106 -6.41 5.51 -5.39
CA ALA A 106 -5.30 6.33 -4.89
C ALA A 106 -4.07 6.25 -5.82
N VAL A 107 -3.73 5.05 -6.30
CA VAL A 107 -2.67 4.85 -7.31
C VAL A 107 -3.02 5.59 -8.60
N TRP A 108 -4.26 5.46 -9.08
CA TRP A 108 -4.68 6.04 -10.34
C TRP A 108 -4.63 7.57 -10.34
N THR A 109 -5.06 8.21 -9.25
CA THR A 109 -4.97 9.66 -9.08
C THR A 109 -3.52 10.15 -9.12
N ASN A 110 -2.61 9.45 -8.43
CA ASN A 110 -1.20 9.80 -8.43
C ASN A 110 -0.53 9.52 -9.79
N PHE A 111 -0.92 8.45 -10.48
CA PHE A 111 -0.47 8.14 -11.83
C PHE A 111 -0.80 9.27 -12.82
N ARG A 112 -2.04 9.76 -12.81
CA ARG A 112 -2.45 10.90 -13.65
C ARG A 112 -1.58 12.12 -13.39
N THR A 113 -1.41 12.48 -12.11
CA THR A 113 -0.60 13.64 -11.70
C THR A 113 0.84 13.51 -12.17
N TRP A 114 1.45 12.33 -11.99
CA TRP A 114 2.79 12.06 -12.48
C TRP A 114 2.88 12.15 -14.01
N ARG A 115 1.96 11.52 -14.74
CA ARG A 115 1.94 11.57 -16.21
C ARG A 115 1.82 12.99 -16.75
N HIS A 116 0.96 13.82 -16.17
CA HIS A 116 0.82 15.22 -16.56
C HIS A 116 2.11 16.02 -16.29
N SER A 117 2.75 15.78 -15.14
CA SER A 117 4.03 16.43 -14.81
C SER A 117 5.13 16.09 -15.82
N VAL A 118 5.28 14.81 -16.19
CA VAL A 118 6.28 14.36 -17.17
C VAL A 118 6.01 14.95 -18.55
N ARG A 119 4.75 14.99 -18.98
CA ARG A 119 4.36 15.61 -20.25
C ARG A 119 4.69 17.11 -20.27
N SER A 120 4.34 17.83 -19.21
CA SER A 120 4.61 19.27 -19.13
C SER A 120 6.11 19.58 -19.18
N ALA A 121 6.93 18.78 -18.49
CA ALA A 121 8.39 18.93 -18.51
C ALA A 121 8.98 18.66 -19.91
N ALA A 122 8.43 17.67 -20.63
CA ALA A 122 8.85 17.37 -22.00
C ALA A 122 8.48 18.53 -22.96
N GLU A 123 7.27 19.09 -22.83
CA GLU A 123 6.82 20.22 -23.66
C GLU A 123 7.69 21.48 -23.45
N VAL A 124 8.11 21.76 -22.21
CA VAL A 124 9.03 22.88 -21.91
C VAL A 124 10.40 22.66 -22.57
N ARG A 125 10.96 21.45 -22.46
CA ARG A 125 12.28 21.13 -23.02
C ARG A 125 12.34 21.32 -24.54
N VAL A 126 11.27 20.97 -25.24
CA VAL A 126 11.16 21.16 -26.70
C VAL A 126 11.08 22.64 -27.07
N ARG A 127 10.41 23.48 -26.25
CA ARG A 127 10.28 24.92 -26.51
C ARG A 127 11.55 25.72 -26.22
N THR A 128 12.39 25.22 -25.31
CA THR A 128 13.65 25.88 -24.93
C THR A 128 14.84 25.44 -25.78
N SER A 129 14.67 24.47 -26.68
CA SER A 129 15.69 23.98 -27.62
C SER A 129 15.53 24.67 -28.97
#